data_AF-A0A2G9U4H2-F1
#
_entry.id   AF-A0A2G9U4H2-F1
#
_cell.length_a   1.000
_cell.length_b   1.000
_cell.length_c   1.000
_cell.angle_alpha   90.00
_cell.angle_beta   90.00
_cell.angle_gamma   90.00
#
_symmetry.space_group_name_H-M   'P 1'
#
loop_
_entity.id
_entity.type
_entity.pdbx_description
1 polymer ?
#
loop_
_entity_poly.entity_id
_entity_poly.type
_entity_poly.pdbx_seq_one_letter_code
_entity_poly.pdbx_strand_id
1 'polypeptide(L)'
;MKSVADMESFWSIRRKSSSRCGPPDDVKYMVDKAHSMGLTILLDVVHSHASKNVADGLNEWDGTDSCYFHSGPRGTHTLWDSRLFDYTQIETLRFLMSNLRWWVEEYGFDGFRFDGVTSMIYHSHGMSKL
;
A
#
# COMPACT_ATOMS: atom_id res chain seq x y z
N MET A 1 -7.14 -21.78 -9.98
CA MET A 1 -7.20 -20.36 -10.38
C MET A 1 -8.27 -19.72 -9.50
N LYS A 2 -7.91 -18.81 -8.58
CA LYS A 2 -8.92 -18.13 -7.73
C LYS A 2 -9.69 -17.13 -8.60
N SER A 3 -10.99 -16.99 -8.40
CA SER A 3 -11.85 -16.19 -9.27
C SER A 3 -11.61 -14.68 -9.06
N VAL A 4 -12.01 -13.85 -10.03
CA VAL A 4 -11.95 -12.38 -9.91
C VAL A 4 -12.77 -11.88 -8.70
N ALA A 5 -13.86 -12.57 -8.35
CA ALA A 5 -14.66 -12.26 -7.16
C ALA A 5 -13.94 -12.61 -5.85
N ASP A 6 -13.17 -13.71 -5.82
CA ASP A 6 -12.30 -14.05 -4.69
C ASP A 6 -11.17 -13.01 -4.54
N MET A 7 -10.71 -12.43 -5.65
CA MET A 7 -9.72 -11.37 -5.65
C MET A 7 -10.31 -10.04 -5.14
N GLU A 8 -11.49 -9.60 -5.59
CA GLU A 8 -12.09 -8.33 -5.12
C GLU A 8 -12.41 -8.35 -3.61
N SER A 9 -12.96 -9.45 -3.10
CA SER A 9 -13.21 -9.65 -1.67
C SER A 9 -11.91 -9.76 -0.86
N PHE A 10 -10.88 -10.40 -1.42
CA PHE A 10 -9.52 -10.42 -0.88
C PHE A 10 -8.90 -9.03 -0.79
N TRP A 11 -9.05 -8.22 -1.83
CA TRP A 11 -8.47 -6.89 -1.90
C TRP A 11 -9.18 -5.92 -0.94
N SER A 12 -10.47 -6.10 -0.64
CA SER A 12 -11.18 -5.22 0.31
C SER A 12 -10.79 -5.49 1.77
N ILE A 13 -10.51 -6.75 2.15
CA ILE A 13 -10.17 -7.14 3.53
C ILE A 13 -8.86 -6.50 4.03
N ARG A 14 -7.92 -6.22 3.12
CA ARG A 14 -6.58 -5.69 3.48
C ARG A 14 -6.40 -4.20 3.18
N ARG A 15 -7.32 -3.57 2.42
CA ARG A 15 -7.36 -2.12 2.17
C ARG A 15 -8.25 -1.42 3.22
N LYS A 16 -7.72 -1.30 4.44
CA LYS A 16 -8.45 -0.73 5.58
C LYS A 16 -7.91 0.63 5.97
N SER A 17 -8.82 1.54 6.35
CA SER A 17 -8.45 2.71 7.15
C SER A 17 -7.91 2.25 8.51
N SER A 18 -7.12 3.11 9.16
CA SER A 18 -6.60 2.77 10.48
C SER A 18 -7.74 2.75 11.50
N SER A 19 -8.02 1.57 12.06
CA SER A 19 -9.09 1.38 13.07
C SER A 19 -8.84 2.11 14.39
N ARG A 20 -7.63 2.66 14.59
CA ARG A 20 -7.28 3.45 15.77
C ARG A 20 -8.00 4.81 15.82
N CYS A 21 -8.44 5.31 14.67
CA CYS A 21 -9.05 6.62 14.53
C CYS A 21 -10.57 6.57 14.35
N GLY A 22 -11.18 5.40 14.52
CA GLY A 22 -12.61 5.19 14.32
C GLY A 22 -12.93 4.20 13.19
N PRO A 23 -14.22 3.93 12.96
CA PRO A 23 -14.70 3.15 11.81
C PRO A 23 -14.37 3.82 10.46
N PRO A 24 -14.39 3.05 9.36
CA PRO A 24 -14.18 3.58 8.00
C PRO A 24 -15.09 4.76 7.63
N ASP A 25 -16.34 4.75 8.07
CA ASP A 25 -17.31 5.82 7.75
C ASP A 25 -16.92 7.17 8.37
N ASP A 26 -16.19 7.18 9.48
CA ASP A 26 -15.69 8.43 10.08
C ASP A 26 -14.64 9.10 9.19
N VAL A 27 -13.85 8.32 8.44
CA VAL A 27 -12.89 8.85 7.46
C VAL A 27 -13.63 9.46 6.28
N LYS A 28 -14.69 8.81 5.78
CA LYS A 28 -15.53 9.37 4.71
C LYS A 28 -16.18 10.67 5.16
N TYR A 29 -16.75 10.68 6.36
CA TYR A 29 -17.32 11.88 6.97
C TYR A 29 -16.29 13.01 7.09
N MET A 30 -15.05 12.70 7.49
CA MET A 30 -13.98 13.70 7.58
C MET A 30 -13.65 14.31 6.21
N VAL A 31 -13.53 13.48 5.17
CA VAL A 31 -13.25 13.95 3.80
C VAL A 31 -14.40 14.81 3.29
N ASP A 32 -15.65 14.33 3.39
CA ASP A 32 -16.85 15.09 3.00
C ASP A 32 -16.94 16.42 3.75
N LYS A 33 -16.63 16.41 5.06
CA LYS A 33 -16.65 17.62 5.86
C LYS A 33 -15.59 18.61 5.41
N ALA A 34 -14.38 18.16 5.08
CA ALA A 34 -13.33 19.01 4.55
C ALA A 34 -13.73 19.60 3.19
N HIS A 35 -14.31 18.80 2.30
CA HIS A 35 -14.85 19.27 1.02
C HIS A 35 -15.96 20.30 1.20
N SER A 36 -16.86 20.13 2.17
CA SER A 36 -17.90 21.13 2.49
C SER A 36 -17.33 22.49 2.93
N MET A 37 -16.06 22.52 3.33
CA MET A 37 -15.31 23.72 3.70
C MET A 37 -14.41 24.23 2.57
N GLY A 38 -14.48 23.63 1.38
CA GLY A 38 -13.64 23.99 0.23
C GLY A 38 -12.18 23.54 0.36
N LEU A 39 -11.89 22.57 1.23
CA LEU A 39 -10.54 22.04 1.45
C LEU A 39 -10.31 20.79 0.62
N THR A 40 -9.17 20.72 -0.06
CA THR A 40 -8.67 19.51 -0.73
C THR A 40 -7.92 18.63 0.28
N ILE A 41 -8.13 17.32 0.22
CA ILE A 41 -7.47 16.35 1.09
C ILE A 41 -6.62 15.38 0.27
N LEU A 42 -5.33 15.33 0.61
CA LEU A 42 -4.37 14.39 0.02
C LEU A 42 -4.10 13.25 1.01
N LEU A 43 -4.00 12.03 0.48
CA LEU A 43 -3.63 10.85 1.26
C LEU A 43 -2.14 10.51 1.11
N ASP A 44 -1.51 10.16 2.23
CA ASP A 44 -0.20 9.53 2.23
C ASP A 44 -0.27 8.09 1.74
N VAL A 45 0.40 7.83 0.63
CA VAL A 45 0.51 6.49 0.04
C VAL A 45 1.92 5.96 0.27
N VAL A 46 2.02 4.97 1.16
CA VAL A 46 3.25 4.23 1.40
C VAL A 46 3.25 2.98 0.53
N HIS A 47 3.69 3.13 -0.71
CA HIS A 47 3.89 2.01 -1.65
C HIS A 47 5.36 1.62 -1.80
N SER A 48 6.27 2.30 -1.11
CA SER A 48 7.71 2.04 -1.19
C SER A 48 8.14 0.73 -0.54
N HIS A 49 7.41 0.28 0.48
CA HIS A 49 7.68 -0.95 1.22
C HIS A 49 6.42 -1.45 1.95
N ALA A 50 6.49 -2.66 2.48
CA ALA A 50 5.46 -3.24 3.36
C ALA A 50 6.08 -3.84 4.62
N SER A 51 5.31 -3.94 5.70
CA SER A 51 5.74 -4.62 6.93
C SER A 51 6.11 -6.07 6.67
N LYS A 52 7.07 -6.60 7.45
CA LYS A 52 7.45 -8.03 7.47
C LYS A 52 6.45 -8.93 8.21
N ASN A 53 5.39 -8.35 8.81
CA ASN A 53 4.41 -9.14 9.52
C ASN A 53 3.70 -10.16 8.60
N VAL A 54 3.72 -11.42 9.01
CA VAL A 54 3.06 -12.53 8.29
C VAL A 54 1.60 -12.69 8.76
N ALA A 55 1.35 -12.61 10.07
CA ALA A 55 0.02 -12.87 10.63
C ALA A 55 -1.04 -11.83 10.19
N ASP A 56 -0.68 -10.55 10.24
CA ASP A 56 -1.58 -9.42 9.99
C ASP A 56 -1.07 -8.48 8.89
N GLY A 57 -0.05 -8.90 8.13
CA GLY A 57 0.50 -8.17 6.98
C GLY A 57 0.39 -8.91 5.65
N LEU A 58 1.12 -8.42 4.65
CA LEU A 58 1.20 -8.98 3.30
C LEU A 58 2.38 -9.95 3.11
N ASN A 59 3.26 -10.06 4.11
CA ASN A 59 4.44 -10.90 4.01
C ASN A 59 4.05 -12.39 3.98
N GLU A 60 4.74 -13.17 3.17
CA GLU A 60 4.53 -14.63 3.03
C GLU A 60 3.07 -15.02 2.79
N TRP A 61 2.36 -14.19 2.03
CA TRP A 61 0.92 -14.31 1.84
C TRP A 61 0.48 -15.68 1.29
N ASP A 62 1.23 -16.24 0.34
CA ASP A 62 1.02 -17.59 -0.22
C ASP A 62 2.00 -18.62 0.35
N GLY A 63 2.67 -18.29 1.45
CA GLY A 63 3.76 -19.09 2.05
C GLY A 63 5.12 -18.91 1.37
N THR A 64 5.23 -18.04 0.35
CA THR A 64 6.49 -17.73 -0.33
C THR A 64 6.99 -16.32 0.01
N ASP A 65 8.30 -16.10 -0.08
CA ASP A 65 8.85 -14.75 0.09
C ASP A 65 8.60 -13.85 -1.13
N SER A 66 8.12 -14.37 -2.26
CA SER A 66 8.13 -13.65 -3.54
C SER A 66 6.75 -13.35 -4.13
N CYS A 67 5.66 -13.52 -3.37
CA CYS A 67 4.30 -13.31 -3.88
C CYS A 67 4.09 -11.88 -4.44
N TYR A 68 4.27 -10.86 -3.59
CA TYR A 68 4.19 -9.44 -3.97
C TYR A 68 5.56 -8.74 -3.97
N PHE A 69 6.58 -9.43 -3.48
CA PHE A 69 7.89 -8.87 -3.17
C PHE A 69 8.96 -9.53 -4.02
N HIS A 70 10.11 -8.87 -4.17
CA HIS A 70 11.28 -9.59 -4.68
C HIS A 70 11.71 -10.69 -3.69
N SER A 71 12.33 -11.76 -4.20
CA SER A 71 12.92 -12.80 -3.34
C SER A 71 14.31 -12.41 -2.82
N GLY A 72 14.72 -13.03 -1.72
CA GLY A 72 16.06 -12.90 -1.16
C GLY A 72 16.42 -11.47 -0.73
N PRO A 73 17.72 -11.09 -0.74
CA PRO A 73 18.18 -9.80 -0.24
C PRO A 73 17.56 -8.59 -0.96
N ARG A 74 17.22 -8.72 -2.25
CA ARG A 74 16.57 -7.67 -3.04
C ARG A 74 15.15 -7.35 -2.52
N GLY A 75 14.49 -8.33 -1.91
CA GLY A 75 13.15 -8.19 -1.34
C GLY A 75 13.07 -7.55 0.03
N THR A 76 14.22 -7.12 0.59
CA THR A 76 14.30 -6.66 1.98
C THR A 76 15.00 -5.31 2.05
N HIS A 77 14.34 -4.33 2.66
CA HIS A 77 14.95 -3.06 3.01
C HIS A 77 15.59 -3.18 4.39
N THR A 78 16.91 -3.35 4.44
CA THR A 78 17.65 -3.68 5.67
C THR A 78 17.50 -2.63 6.77
N LEU A 79 17.51 -1.33 6.42
CA LEU A 79 17.40 -0.25 7.40
C LEU A 79 15.98 -0.10 7.98
N TRP A 80 14.95 -0.41 7.20
CA TRP A 80 13.55 -0.22 7.60
C TRP A 80 12.92 -1.51 8.11
N ASP A 81 13.69 -2.60 8.09
CA ASP A 81 13.24 -3.94 8.43
C ASP A 81 11.92 -4.31 7.72
N SER A 82 11.84 -4.00 6.42
CA SER A 82 10.61 -4.12 5.62
C SER A 82 10.79 -4.93 4.34
N ARG A 83 9.68 -5.30 3.69
CA ARG A 83 9.64 -6.00 2.40
C ARG A 83 9.51 -5.01 1.24
N LEU A 84 10.18 -5.29 0.13
CA LEU A 84 10.21 -4.46 -1.08
C LEU A 84 9.39 -5.11 -2.21
N PHE A 85 8.41 -4.38 -2.73
CA PHE A 85 7.53 -4.85 -3.78
C PHE A 85 8.29 -5.19 -5.06
N ASP A 86 7.84 -6.23 -5.75
CA ASP A 86 8.27 -6.51 -7.12
C ASP A 86 7.37 -5.76 -8.11
N TYR A 87 7.77 -4.53 -8.46
CA TYR A 87 7.03 -3.70 -9.41
C TYR A 87 7.05 -4.23 -10.85
N THR A 88 7.81 -5.30 -11.14
CA THR A 88 7.81 -5.93 -12.47
C THR A 88 6.68 -6.95 -12.63
N GLN A 89 6.07 -7.38 -11.52
CA GLN A 89 4.96 -8.33 -11.51
C GLN A 89 3.63 -7.63 -11.75
N ILE A 90 2.85 -8.14 -12.70
CA ILE A 90 1.58 -7.51 -13.08
C ILE A 90 0.54 -7.53 -11.96
N GLU A 91 0.52 -8.57 -11.13
CA GLU A 91 -0.42 -8.66 -10.00
C GLU A 91 -0.02 -7.73 -8.84
N THR A 92 1.28 -7.46 -8.67
CA THR A 92 1.75 -6.40 -7.76
C THR A 92 1.31 -5.02 -8.28
N LEU A 93 1.49 -4.75 -9.58
CA LEU A 93 1.01 -3.49 -10.18
C LEU A 93 -0.51 -3.35 -10.06
N ARG A 94 -1.26 -4.41 -10.36
CA ARG A 94 -2.72 -4.44 -10.21
C ARG A 94 -3.12 -4.13 -8.78
N PHE A 95 -2.46 -4.73 -7.79
CA PHE A 95 -2.72 -4.45 -6.38
C PHE A 95 -2.52 -2.96 -6.05
N LEU A 96 -1.34 -2.41 -6.38
CA LEU A 96 -0.98 -1.04 -6.02
C LEU A 96 -1.88 -0.02 -6.73
N MET A 97 -2.18 -0.22 -8.02
CA MET A 97 -3.08 0.65 -8.78
C MET A 97 -4.52 0.56 -8.29
N SER A 98 -5.02 -0.65 -8.02
CA SER A 98 -6.36 -0.83 -7.44
C SER A 98 -6.46 -0.24 -6.04
N ASN A 99 -5.37 -0.22 -5.26
CA ASN A 99 -5.33 0.48 -3.99
C ASN A 99 -5.49 1.99 -4.15
N LEU A 100 -4.81 2.63 -5.12
CA LEU A 100 -5.00 4.05 -5.40
C LEU A 100 -6.45 4.36 -5.80
N ARG A 101 -6.99 3.58 -6.74
CA ARG A 101 -8.38 3.72 -7.19
C ARG A 101 -9.37 3.60 -6.03
N TRP A 102 -9.15 2.64 -5.13
CA TRP A 102 -9.99 2.42 -3.95
C TRP A 102 -10.04 3.65 -3.05
N TRP A 103 -8.92 4.31 -2.76
CA TRP A 103 -8.93 5.51 -1.92
C TRP A 103 -9.69 6.68 -2.55
N VAL A 104 -9.63 6.81 -3.88
CA VAL A 104 -10.42 7.82 -4.61
C VAL A 104 -11.90 7.47 -4.60
N GLU A 105 -12.27 6.26 -5.02
CA GLU A 105 -13.67 5.89 -5.22
C GLU A 105 -14.44 5.65 -3.91
N GLU A 106 -13.80 5.06 -2.90
CA GLU A 106 -14.47 4.69 -1.66
C GLU A 106 -14.45 5.82 -0.62
N TYR A 107 -13.40 6.64 -0.60
CA TYR A 107 -13.19 7.67 0.43
C TYR A 107 -13.15 9.10 -0.11
N GLY A 108 -13.13 9.31 -1.42
CA GLY A 108 -13.19 10.64 -2.02
C GLY A 108 -11.90 11.45 -1.91
N PHE A 109 -10.73 10.84 -1.66
CA PHE A 109 -9.47 11.58 -1.62
C PHE A 109 -9.16 12.24 -2.98
N ASP A 110 -8.65 13.48 -2.94
CA ASP A 110 -8.42 14.30 -4.14
C ASP A 110 -7.06 14.03 -4.80
N GLY A 111 -6.16 13.34 -4.11
CA GLY A 111 -4.83 13.05 -4.60
C GLY A 111 -3.94 12.41 -3.55
N PHE A 112 -2.66 12.26 -3.90
CA PHE A 112 -1.73 11.46 -3.12
C PHE A 112 -0.37 12.12 -2.95
N ARG A 113 0.24 11.87 -1.78
CA ARG A 113 1.67 12.03 -1.56
C ARG A 113 2.30 10.65 -1.48
N PHE A 114 3.17 10.32 -2.41
CA PHE A 114 3.92 9.05 -2.37
C PHE A 114 5.12 9.18 -1.44
N ASP A 115 5.17 8.36 -0.40
CA ASP A 115 6.26 8.36 0.57
C ASP A 115 7.35 7.33 0.21
N GLY A 116 8.61 7.70 0.47
CA GLY A 116 9.78 6.85 0.19
C GLY A 116 10.14 6.74 -1.28
N VAL A 117 9.77 7.72 -2.12
CA VAL A 117 10.05 7.69 -3.57
C VAL A 117 11.54 7.51 -3.89
N THR A 118 12.44 8.08 -3.10
CA THR A 118 13.90 7.86 -3.23
C THR A 118 14.27 6.38 -3.08
N SER A 119 13.61 5.67 -2.16
CA SER A 119 13.79 4.23 -1.96
C SER A 119 13.25 3.41 -3.13
N MET A 120 12.23 3.90 -3.83
CA MET A 120 11.68 3.23 -5.00
C MET A 120 12.57 3.39 -6.24
N ILE A 121 13.16 4.56 -6.45
CA ILE A 121 13.91 4.88 -7.69
C ILE A 121 15.34 4.34 -7.64
N TYR A 122 15.98 4.33 -6.47
CA TYR A 122 17.36 3.88 -6.34
C TYR A 122 17.43 2.52 -5.62
N HIS A 123 18.16 1.56 -6.20
CA HIS A 123 18.47 0.29 -5.52
C HIS A 123 19.38 0.46 -4.30
N SER A 124 20.09 1.58 -4.21
CA SER A 124 20.78 1.98 -2.98
C SER A 124 19.83 2.58 -1.94
N HIS A 125 18.57 2.82 -2.31
CA HIS A 125 17.54 3.47 -1.51
C HIS A 125 17.93 4.87 -0.99
N GLY A 126 18.81 5.57 -1.72
CA GLY A 126 19.37 6.84 -1.29
C GLY A 126 20.49 6.71 -0.25
N MET A 127 20.96 5.50 0.04
CA MET A 127 22.09 5.25 0.93
C MET A 127 23.41 5.35 0.16
N SER A 128 24.29 6.27 0.56
CA SER A 128 25.70 6.21 0.17
C SER A 128 26.39 5.10 0.94
N LYS A 129 27.15 4.23 0.26
CA LYS A 129 28.15 3.40 0.95
C LYS A 129 29.21 4.36 1.52
N LEU A 130 29.20 4.56 2.83
CA LEU A 130 30.37 5.06 3.57
C LEU A 130 31.39 3.94 3.69
#